data_AF-B5LZ14-F1
#
_entry.id   AF-B5LZ14-F1
#
_cell.length_a   1.000
_cell.length_b   1.000
_cell.length_c   1.000
_cell.angle_alpha   90.00
_cell.angle_beta   90.00
_cell.angle_gamma   90.00
#
_symmetry.space_group_name_H-M   'P 1'
#
loop_
_entity.id
_entity.type
_entity.pdbx_description
1 polymer ?
#
loop_
_entity_poly.entity_id
_entity_poly.type
_entity_poly.pdbx_seq_one_letter_code
_entity_poly.pdbx_strand_id
1 'polypeptide(L)'
;MPVTISISDDVYRRLEALAVGFDTPERVIERLLDSVEEGGPKSSENKPSLTFVPDETAFKNELIARKKAQVVLHLKNGERDVIHWNASRFQPSSNLRANLWSGILRNWKDKGITSAELSVLPRGH
;
A
#
# COMPACT_ATOMS: atom_id res chain seq x y z
N MET A 1 18.48 5.10 -24.57
CA MET A 1 18.12 5.85 -25.80
C MET A 1 17.11 6.91 -25.37
N PRO A 2 17.29 8.20 -25.71
CA PRO A 2 16.31 9.21 -25.36
C PRO A 2 15.02 9.02 -26.17
N VAL A 3 13.87 9.09 -25.51
CA VAL A 3 12.54 9.04 -26.14
C VAL A 3 12.01 10.47 -26.20
N THR A 4 11.63 10.93 -27.39
CA THR A 4 11.08 12.29 -27.56
C THR A 4 9.56 12.23 -27.45
N ILE A 5 9.01 13.01 -26.53
CA ILE A 5 7.56 13.21 -26.38
C ILE A 5 7.21 14.65 -26.78
N SER A 6 6.11 14.82 -27.52
CA SER A 6 5.59 16.14 -27.88
C SER A 6 4.38 16.46 -27.04
N ILE A 7 4.42 17.61 -26.36
CA ILE A 7 3.35 18.11 -25.49
C ILE A 7 3.00 19.54 -25.90
N SER A 8 1.82 20.02 -25.51
CA SER A 8 1.42 21.41 -25.75
C SER A 8 2.21 22.37 -24.84
N ASP A 9 2.34 23.62 -25.29
CA ASP A 9 3.00 24.70 -24.53
C ASP A 9 2.41 24.88 -23.12
N ASP A 10 1.07 24.75 -23.01
CA ASP A 10 0.37 24.84 -21.73
C ASP A 10 0.80 23.74 -20.74
N VAL A 11 0.92 22.49 -21.22
CA VAL A 11 1.36 21.36 -20.39
C VAL A 11 2.82 21.53 -19.99
N TYR A 12 3.66 22.01 -20.91
CA TYR A 12 5.07 22.29 -20.62
C TYR A 12 5.22 23.36 -19.53
N ARG A 13 4.47 24.47 -19.61
CA ARG A 13 4.46 25.51 -18.57
C ARG A 13 4.01 24.99 -17.20
N ARG A 14 3.01 24.11 -17.19
CA ARG A 14 2.56 23.46 -15.95
C ARG A 14 3.62 22.55 -15.34
N LEU A 15 4.39 21.84 -16.16
CA LEU A 15 5.54 21.04 -15.70
C LEU A 15 6.65 21.93 -15.13
N GLU A 16 6.96 23.06 -15.79
CA GLU A 16 7.95 24.03 -15.31
C GLU A 16 7.57 24.61 -13.94
N ALA A 17 6.29 24.95 -13.73
CA ALA A 17 5.80 25.44 -12.44
C ALA A 17 5.91 24.42 -11.30
N LEU A 18 6.03 23.13 -11.62
CA LEU A 18 6.20 22.05 -10.65
C LEU A 18 7.68 21.74 -10.37
N ALA A 19 8.62 22.33 -11.10
CA ALA A 19 10.05 22.18 -10.85
C ALA A 19 10.46 22.91 -9.57
N VAL A 20 11.29 22.27 -8.73
CA VAL A 20 11.80 22.88 -7.50
C VAL A 20 13.31 23.02 -7.60
N GLY A 21 13.80 24.27 -7.66
CA GLY A 21 15.23 24.55 -7.74
C GLY A 21 15.84 24.14 -9.09
N PHE A 22 16.83 23.24 -9.07
CA PHE A 22 17.53 22.73 -10.26
C PHE A 22 16.97 21.38 -10.74
N ASP A 23 15.68 21.14 -10.55
CA ASP A 23 15.01 19.91 -11.03
C ASP A 23 15.12 19.80 -12.56
N THR A 24 15.44 18.61 -13.05
CA THR A 24 15.37 18.32 -14.49
C THR A 24 13.92 18.02 -14.89
N PRO A 25 13.53 18.25 -16.16
CA PRO A 25 12.20 17.88 -16.64
C PRO A 25 11.84 16.41 -16.38
N GLU A 26 12.83 15.52 -16.51
CA GLU A 26 12.70 14.10 -16.21
C GLU A 26 12.35 13.88 -14.73
N ARG A 27 13.02 14.57 -13.81
CA ARG A 27 12.78 14.44 -12.38
C ARG A 27 11.40 14.93 -11.94
N VAL A 28 10.89 15.97 -12.60
CA VAL A 28 9.53 16.45 -12.38
C VAL A 28 8.50 15.43 -12.85
N ILE A 29 8.73 14.81 -14.02
CA ILE A 29 7.86 13.76 -14.55
C ILE A 29 7.86 12.54 -13.62
N GLU A 30 9.03 12.09 -13.16
CA GLU A 30 9.15 11.00 -12.17
C GLU A 30 8.35 11.29 -10.91
N ARG A 31 8.49 12.49 -10.32
CA ARG A 31 7.75 12.85 -9.11
C ARG A 31 6.24 12.89 -9.33
N LEU A 32 5.79 13.30 -10.51
CA LEU A 32 4.38 13.26 -10.86
C LEU A 32 3.87 11.83 -11.01
N LEU A 33 4.67 10.95 -11.61
CA LEU A 33 4.38 9.52 -11.70
C LEU A 33 4.31 8.91 -10.29
N ASP A 34 5.32 9.13 -9.45
CA ASP A 34 5.37 8.67 -8.06
C ASP A 34 4.15 9.17 -7.26
N SER A 35 3.77 10.45 -7.41
CA SER A 35 2.62 11.02 -6.69
C SER A 35 1.28 10.42 -7.13
N VAL A 36 1.15 10.08 -8.42
CA VAL A 36 -0.03 9.41 -8.96
C VAL A 36 -0.05 7.93 -8.54
N GLU A 37 1.12 7.28 -8.47
CA GLU A 37 1.28 5.92 -7.96
C GLU A 37 1.02 5.82 -6.44
N GLU A 38 1.30 6.88 -5.67
CA GLU A 38 1.02 6.93 -4.23
C GLU A 38 -0.42 7.37 -3.88
N GLY A 39 -1.11 8.08 -4.77
CA GLY A 39 -2.41 8.72 -4.50
C GLY A 39 -3.65 8.19 -5.23
N GLY A 40 -3.52 7.32 -6.23
CA GLY A 40 -4.64 6.89 -7.09
C GLY A 40 -5.16 5.46 -6.85
N PRO A 41 -6.47 5.19 -6.98
CA PRO A 41 -7.00 3.83 -6.95
C PRO A 41 -6.74 3.12 -8.30
N LYS A 42 -5.81 2.16 -8.28
CA LYS A 42 -5.64 1.01 -9.20
C LYS A 42 -5.34 1.31 -10.68
N SER A 43 -4.19 0.82 -11.18
CA SER A 43 -4.09 -0.19 -12.28
C SER A 43 -2.65 -0.35 -12.78
N SER A 44 -1.86 -1.25 -12.17
CA SER A 44 -0.64 -1.82 -12.80
C SER A 44 0.05 -2.80 -11.86
N GLU A 45 -0.35 -4.07 -11.79
CA GLU A 45 0.45 -5.20 -11.24
C GLU A 45 1.17 -5.05 -9.87
N ASN A 46 0.81 -4.02 -9.09
CA ASN A 46 1.59 -3.49 -7.97
C ASN A 46 0.86 -3.71 -6.64
N LYS A 47 1.46 -4.53 -5.77
CA LYS A 47 1.16 -4.75 -4.34
C LYS A 47 -0.30 -5.12 -3.98
N PRO A 48 -0.53 -6.14 -3.13
CA PRO A 48 -1.88 -6.54 -2.76
C PRO A 48 -2.64 -5.39 -2.09
N SER A 49 -3.93 -5.25 -2.44
CA SER A 49 -4.78 -4.23 -1.83
C SER A 49 -5.07 -4.57 -0.38
N LEU A 50 -4.86 -3.62 0.51
CA LEU A 50 -5.12 -3.77 1.94
C LEU A 50 -6.48 -3.18 2.30
N THR A 51 -7.33 -3.99 2.94
CA THR A 51 -8.62 -3.57 3.46
C THR A 51 -8.63 -3.77 4.96
N PHE A 52 -8.92 -2.72 5.72
CA PHE A 52 -9.02 -2.77 7.18
C PHE A 52 -10.49 -2.63 7.57
N VAL A 53 -10.98 -3.57 8.39
CA VAL A 53 -12.35 -3.56 8.90
C VAL A 53 -12.27 -3.41 10.43
N PRO A 54 -12.88 -2.36 11.03
CA PRO A 54 -13.75 -1.34 10.40
C PRO A 54 -13.02 -0.22 9.64
N ASP A 55 -11.85 0.22 10.10
CA ASP A 55 -10.99 1.21 9.45
C ASP A 55 -9.54 1.03 9.95
N GLU A 56 -8.54 1.60 9.26
CA GLU A 56 -7.13 1.36 9.58
C GLU A 56 -6.74 1.84 10.99
N THR A 57 -7.29 2.97 11.43
CA THR A 57 -6.98 3.58 12.73
C THR A 57 -7.62 2.78 13.86
N ALA A 58 -8.91 2.44 13.73
CA ALA A 58 -9.62 1.60 14.68
C ALA A 58 -9.00 0.21 14.76
N PHE A 59 -8.68 -0.41 13.60
CA PHE A 59 -8.00 -1.69 13.54
C PHE A 59 -6.65 -1.63 14.27
N LYS A 60 -5.85 -0.59 14.06
CA LYS A 60 -4.56 -0.42 14.76
C LYS A 60 -4.76 -0.35 16.28
N ASN A 61 -5.72 0.44 16.75
CA ASN A 61 -6.02 0.59 18.17
C ASN A 61 -6.47 -0.74 18.79
N GLU A 62 -7.36 -1.46 18.10
CA GLU A 62 -7.80 -2.77 18.56
C GLU A 62 -6.69 -3.82 18.51
N LEU A 63 -5.80 -3.79 17.51
CA LEU A 63 -4.64 -4.66 17.43
C LEU A 63 -3.68 -4.44 18.61
N ILE A 64 -3.48 -3.18 19.02
CA ILE A 64 -2.65 -2.84 20.18
C ILE A 64 -3.29 -3.37 21.47
N ALA A 65 -4.61 -3.28 21.61
CA ALA A 65 -5.34 -3.73 22.79
C ALA A 65 -5.44 -5.26 22.88
N ARG A 66 -5.81 -5.93 21.78
CA ARG A 66 -6.06 -7.38 21.74
C ARG A 66 -4.80 -8.21 21.46
N LYS A 67 -3.79 -7.61 20.83
CA LYS A 67 -2.57 -8.27 20.34
C LYS A 67 -2.84 -9.44 19.38
N LYS A 68 -4.05 -9.56 18.85
CA LYS A 68 -4.48 -10.62 17.93
C LYS A 68 -5.40 -10.05 16.88
N ALA A 69 -5.18 -10.44 15.63
CA ALA A 69 -6.05 -10.12 14.50
C ALA A 69 -6.12 -11.30 13.53
N GLN A 70 -7.10 -11.26 12.65
CA GLN A 70 -7.23 -12.15 11.51
C GLN A 70 -6.86 -11.38 10.24
N VAL A 71 -6.11 -12.05 9.37
CA VAL A 71 -5.71 -11.54 8.06
C VAL A 71 -6.15 -12.57 7.03
N VAL A 72 -7.12 -12.20 6.20
CA VAL A 72 -7.61 -13.01 5.09
C VAL A 72 -6.88 -12.57 3.83
N LEU A 73 -6.04 -13.45 3.29
CA LEU A 73 -5.33 -13.23 2.04
C LEU A 73 -6.15 -13.81 0.89
N HIS A 74 -6.31 -13.04 -0.18
CA HIS A 74 -6.89 -13.53 -1.42
C HIS A 74 -5.77 -13.73 -2.42
N LEU A 75 -5.77 -14.92 -3.03
CA LEU A 75 -4.77 -15.35 -3.96
C LEU A 75 -5.30 -15.23 -5.39
N LYS A 76 -4.39 -15.06 -6.36
CA LYS A 76 -4.73 -14.94 -7.79
C LYS A 76 -5.43 -16.18 -8.36
N ASN A 77 -5.26 -17.34 -7.72
CA ASN A 77 -5.90 -18.60 -8.10
C ASN A 77 -7.35 -18.72 -7.58
N GLY A 78 -7.85 -17.71 -6.85
CA GLY A 78 -9.17 -17.70 -6.25
C GLY A 78 -9.24 -18.29 -4.84
N GLU A 79 -8.13 -18.83 -4.32
CA GLU A 79 -8.05 -19.33 -2.95
C GLU A 79 -8.01 -18.19 -1.94
N ARG A 80 -8.43 -18.51 -0.71
CA ARG A 80 -8.37 -17.61 0.44
C ARG A 80 -7.61 -18.29 1.56
N ASP A 81 -6.63 -17.60 2.10
CA ASP A 81 -5.83 -18.07 3.23
C ASP A 81 -6.12 -17.22 4.46
N VAL A 82 -6.39 -17.84 5.60
CA VAL A 82 -6.80 -17.15 6.83
C VAL A 82 -5.71 -17.28 7.87
N ILE A 83 -4.98 -16.19 8.07
CA ILE A 83 -3.84 -16.12 8.98
C ILE A 83 -4.27 -15.45 10.28
N HIS A 84 -3.97 -16.11 11.40
CA HIS A 84 -4.13 -15.53 12.73
C HIS A 84 -2.84 -14.80 13.11
N TRP A 85 -2.88 -13.47 13.07
CA TRP A 85 -1.75 -12.63 13.40
C TRP A 85 -1.67 -12.41 14.92
N ASN A 86 -0.60 -12.91 15.54
CA ASN A 86 -0.24 -12.60 16.91
C ASN A 86 0.72 -11.39 16.94
N ALA A 87 0.20 -10.26 17.38
CA ALA A 87 0.87 -8.96 17.42
C ALA A 87 1.33 -8.59 18.85
N SER A 88 1.80 -9.56 19.63
CA SER A 88 2.23 -9.39 21.03
C SER A 88 3.23 -8.25 21.25
N ARG A 89 4.14 -8.02 20.28
CA ARG A 89 5.16 -6.96 20.32
C ARG A 89 4.73 -5.64 19.66
N PHE A 90 3.51 -5.55 19.13
CA PHE A 90 3.04 -4.37 18.42
C PHE A 90 2.72 -3.23 19.41
N GLN A 91 3.30 -2.06 19.18
CA GLN A 91 3.20 -0.89 20.06
C GLN A 91 2.47 0.27 19.37
N PRO A 92 2.01 1.30 20.11
CA PRO A 92 1.40 2.49 19.51
C PRO A 92 2.28 3.19 18.47
N SER A 93 3.60 3.19 18.71
CA SER A 93 4.63 3.72 17.80
C SER A 93 4.87 2.83 16.57
N SER A 94 4.38 1.59 16.56
CA SER A 94 4.58 0.67 15.43
C SER A 94 3.80 1.11 14.20
N ASN A 95 4.45 1.01 13.04
CA ASN A 95 3.83 1.23 11.74
C ASN A 95 3.14 -0.07 11.27
N LEU A 96 1.82 -0.02 11.10
CA LEU A 96 0.98 -1.16 10.75
C LEU A 96 1.35 -1.74 9.38
N ARG A 97 1.38 -0.89 8.35
CA ARG A 97 1.71 -1.30 6.97
C ARG A 97 3.12 -1.87 6.89
N ALA A 98 4.10 -1.25 7.53
CA ALA A 98 5.47 -1.75 7.55
C ALA A 98 5.58 -3.16 8.18
N ASN A 99 4.81 -3.44 9.23
CA ASN A 99 4.74 -4.79 9.84
C ASN A 99 4.09 -5.81 8.90
N LEU A 100 3.06 -5.41 8.15
CA LEU A 100 2.41 -6.29 7.18
C LEU A 100 3.34 -6.63 6.03
N TRP A 101 4.03 -5.65 5.45
CA TRP A 101 4.94 -5.84 4.31
C TRP A 101 6.21 -6.61 4.68
N SER A 102 6.77 -6.39 5.86
CA SER A 102 7.94 -7.14 6.34
C SER A 102 7.59 -8.52 6.92
N GLY A 103 6.32 -8.76 7.23
CA GLY A 103 5.81 -10.00 7.83
C GLY A 103 4.88 -10.79 6.90
N ILE A 104 3.57 -10.67 7.11
CA ILE A 104 2.55 -11.52 6.49
C ILE A 104 2.58 -11.43 4.96
N LEU A 105 2.69 -10.22 4.44
CA LEU A 105 2.75 -9.91 3.00
C LEU A 105 4.18 -9.97 2.46
N ARG A 106 5.14 -10.50 3.23
CA ARG A 106 6.47 -10.76 2.70
C ARG A 106 6.38 -11.76 1.56
N ASN A 107 7.09 -11.45 0.46
CA ASN A 107 7.09 -12.24 -0.78
C ASN A 107 5.66 -12.45 -1.34
N TRP A 108 4.78 -11.46 -1.19
CA TRP A 108 3.39 -11.55 -1.65
C TRP A 108 3.28 -11.88 -3.14
N LYS A 109 4.24 -11.44 -3.95
CA LYS A 109 4.29 -11.68 -5.40
C LYS A 109 4.50 -13.16 -5.70
N ASP A 110 5.48 -13.79 -5.05
CA ASP A 110 5.75 -15.23 -5.16
C ASP A 110 4.58 -16.06 -4.63
N LYS A 111 3.94 -15.60 -3.56
CA LYS A 111 2.74 -16.20 -3.00
C LYS A 111 1.49 -15.98 -3.86
N GLY A 112 1.53 -15.06 -4.83
CA GLY A 112 0.38 -14.72 -5.67
C GLY A 112 -0.77 -14.02 -4.93
N ILE A 113 -0.47 -13.28 -3.86
CA ILE A 113 -1.48 -12.54 -3.07
C ILE A 113 -1.92 -11.30 -3.86
N THR A 114 -3.22 -11.13 -4.05
CA THR A 114 -3.84 -10.00 -4.76
C THR A 114 -4.53 -9.02 -3.81
N SER A 115 -5.06 -9.49 -2.69
CA SER A 115 -5.60 -8.62 -1.63
C SER A 115 -5.44 -9.24 -0.26
N ALA A 116 -5.49 -8.40 0.77
CA ALA A 116 -5.48 -8.81 2.16
C ALA A 116 -6.51 -8.00 2.95
N GLU A 117 -7.46 -8.71 3.57
CA GLU A 117 -8.45 -8.14 4.47
C GLU A 117 -8.03 -8.37 5.91
N LEU A 118 -8.04 -7.31 6.71
CA LEU A 118 -7.62 -7.33 8.10
C LEU A 118 -8.81 -7.03 8.98
N SER A 119 -9.13 -7.96 9.86
CA SER A 119 -10.22 -7.86 10.82
C SER A 119 -9.73 -8.22 12.21
N VAL A 120 -10.26 -7.54 13.22
CA VAL A 120 -10.05 -7.91 14.61
C VAL A 120 -11.02 -9.03 14.98
N LEU A 121 -10.51 -10.11 15.54
CA LEU A 121 -11.35 -11.26 15.89
C LEU A 121 -12.37 -10.82 16.96
N PRO A 122 -13.68 -11.10 16.77
CA PRO A 122 -14.66 -10.89 17.81
C PRO A 122 -14.30 -11.73 19.04
N ARG A 123 -14.70 -11.27 20.23
CA ARG A 123 -14.51 -12.08 21.45
C ARG A 123 -15.27 -13.38 21.22
N GLY A 124 -14.56 -14.51 21.17
CA GLY A 124 -15.19 -15.81 21.34
C GLY A 124 -15.94 -15.76 22.67
N HIS A 125 -17.25 -15.98 22.59
CA HIS A 125 -18.17 -15.94 23.71
C HIS A 125 -18.06 -17.22 24.55
#